data_AF-A0A9X3F459-F1
#
_entry.id   AF-A0A9X3F459-F1
#
_cell.length_a   1.000
_cell.length_b   1.000
_cell.length_c   1.000
_cell.angle_alpha   90.00
_cell.angle_beta   90.00
_cell.angle_gamma   90.00
#
_symmetry.space_group_name_H-M   'P 1'
#
loop_
_entity.id
_entity.type
_entity.pdbx_description
1 polymer ?
#
loop_
_entity_poly.entity_id
_entity_poly.type
_entity_poly.pdbx_seq_one_letter_code
_entity_poly.pdbx_strand_id
1 'polypeptide(L)'
;MSRWRSLLAFSLGAAAMWCVQSGLPDAQAGNNLGTDAYGKALRTVLDRYVDPVEPSRVLAESLKRIVSGLDRHSHYLTADERALLKQRSRGGTTGMIVEFQRAEAGSRKPARLEVSAVLPGSPAEKVGLQPGDSI
;
A
#
# COMPACT_ATOMS: atom_id res chain seq x y z
N MET A 1 -51.99 32.08 -15.29
CA MET A 1 -50.79 32.86 -15.67
C MET A 1 -49.54 32.44 -14.86
N SER A 2 -49.19 31.14 -14.79
CA SER A 2 -48.12 30.67 -13.87
C SER A 2 -47.03 29.78 -14.49
N ARG A 3 -47.12 29.42 -15.78
CA ARG A 3 -46.11 28.55 -16.43
C ARG A 3 -44.78 29.24 -16.73
N TRP A 4 -44.77 30.57 -16.83
CA TRP A 4 -43.58 31.36 -17.19
C TRP A 4 -42.61 31.54 -16.02
N ARG A 5 -43.11 31.55 -14.78
CA ARG A 5 -42.29 31.71 -13.57
C ARG A 5 -41.43 30.46 -13.31
N SER A 6 -41.97 29.27 -13.60
CA SER A 6 -41.25 28.00 -13.47
C SER A 6 -40.14 27.86 -14.52
N LEU A 7 -40.37 28.36 -15.75
CA LEU A 7 -39.39 28.33 -16.83
C LEU A 7 -38.18 29.23 -16.55
N LEU A 8 -38.40 30.39 -15.93
CA LEU A 8 -37.34 31.30 -15.49
C LEU A 8 -36.49 30.74 -14.34
N ALA A 9 -37.09 29.99 -13.41
CA ALA A 9 -36.34 29.34 -12.33
C ALA A 9 -35.45 28.20 -12.86
N PHE A 10 -35.93 27.46 -13.87
CA PHE A 10 -35.19 26.35 -14.46
C PHE A 10 -33.97 26.84 -15.28
N SER A 11 -34.11 27.96 -16.00
CA SER A 11 -32.99 28.55 -16.74
C SER A 11 -31.89 29.09 -15.83
N LEU A 12 -32.26 29.69 -14.69
CA LEU A 12 -31.32 30.14 -13.66
C LEU A 12 -30.55 28.98 -13.01
N GLY A 13 -31.23 27.87 -12.72
CA GLY A 13 -30.60 26.65 -12.20
C GLY A 13 -29.62 26.03 -13.21
N ALA A 14 -30.01 25.96 -14.49
CA ALA A 14 -29.15 25.47 -15.56
C ALA A 14 -27.93 26.37 -15.76
N ALA A 15 -28.09 27.69 -15.67
CA ALA A 15 -26.97 28.64 -15.76
C ALA A 15 -26.00 28.51 -14.58
N ALA A 16 -26.50 28.34 -13.36
CA ALA A 16 -25.67 28.10 -12.19
C ALA A 16 -24.90 26.77 -12.30
N MET A 17 -25.55 25.71 -12.77
CA MET A 17 -24.91 24.40 -12.99
C MET A 17 -23.88 24.45 -14.12
N TRP A 18 -24.14 25.17 -15.20
CA TRP A 18 -23.17 25.42 -16.28
C TRP A 18 -21.97 26.21 -15.76
N CYS A 19 -22.20 27.21 -14.91
CA CYS A 19 -21.14 28.03 -14.33
C CYS A 19 -20.24 27.20 -13.38
N VAL A 20 -20.84 26.38 -12.51
CA VAL A 20 -20.10 25.45 -11.63
C VAL A 20 -19.32 24.42 -12.44
N GLN A 21 -19.89 23.90 -13.53
CA GLN A 21 -19.22 22.90 -14.37
C GLN A 21 -18.09 23.52 -15.21
N SER A 22 -18.23 24.78 -15.64
CA SER A 22 -17.18 25.50 -16.39
C SER A 22 -15.98 25.93 -15.53
N GLY A 23 -16.15 26.01 -14.21
CA GLY A 23 -15.10 26.41 -13.27
C GLY A 23 -14.26 25.26 -12.72
N LEU A 24 -14.73 24.02 -12.87
CA LEU A 24 -13.93 22.84 -12.56
C LEU A 24 -13.08 22.51 -13.78
N PRO A 25 -11.74 22.63 -13.71
CA PRO A 25 -10.91 22.21 -14.82
C PRO A 25 -11.19 20.73 -15.10
N ASP A 26 -11.68 20.43 -16.30
CA ASP A 26 -11.78 19.06 -16.79
C ASP A 26 -10.41 18.42 -16.63
N ALA A 27 -10.37 17.26 -15.98
CA ALA A 27 -9.17 16.45 -15.94
C ALA A 27 -8.88 15.98 -17.37
N GLN A 28 -8.15 16.81 -18.12
CA GLN A 28 -7.68 16.48 -19.46
C GLN A 28 -6.70 15.32 -19.34
N ALA A 29 -7.20 14.10 -19.55
CA ALA A 29 -6.37 12.93 -19.79
C ALA A 29 -5.73 13.08 -21.18
N GLY A 30 -4.76 13.98 -21.29
CA GLY A 30 -3.95 14.11 -22.49
C GLY A 30 -3.16 12.82 -22.71
N ASN A 31 -3.06 12.38 -23.97
CA ASN A 31 -2.32 11.18 -24.38
C ASN A 31 -0.80 11.20 -24.04
N ASN A 32 -0.31 12.27 -23.40
CA ASN A 32 1.04 12.37 -22.85
C ASN A 32 0.96 12.36 -21.32
N LEU A 33 1.27 11.21 -20.72
CA LEU A 33 1.49 11.07 -19.28
C LEU A 33 2.86 11.64 -18.91
N GLY A 34 2.94 12.97 -18.81
CA GLY A 34 4.12 13.66 -18.30
C GLY A 34 4.30 13.51 -16.79
N THR A 35 5.48 13.87 -16.27
CA THR A 35 5.75 13.91 -14.82
C THR A 35 4.81 14.89 -14.09
N ASP A 36 4.35 15.92 -14.78
CA ASP A 36 3.37 16.89 -14.30
C ASP A 36 1.97 16.27 -14.12
N ALA A 37 1.56 15.38 -15.03
CA ALA A 37 0.28 14.68 -14.96
C ALA A 37 0.22 13.77 -13.72
N TYR A 38 1.31 13.06 -13.42
CA TYR A 38 1.42 12.26 -12.20
C TYR A 38 1.32 13.13 -10.93
N GLY A 39 2.03 14.27 -10.89
CA GLY A 39 1.95 15.20 -9.76
C GLY A 39 0.54 15.76 -9.54
N LYS A 40 -0.18 16.10 -10.63
CA LYS A 40 -1.58 16.55 -10.57
C LYS A 40 -2.50 15.45 -10.06
N ALA A 41 -2.33 14.22 -10.53
CA ALA A 41 -3.14 13.08 -10.09
C ALA A 41 -2.92 12.79 -8.60
N LEU A 42 -1.66 12.76 -8.14
CA LEU A 42 -1.33 12.56 -6.73
C LEU A 42 -1.96 13.64 -5.85
N ARG A 43 -1.84 14.93 -6.21
CA ARG A 43 -2.48 16.03 -5.46
C ARG A 43 -3.99 15.90 -5.44
N THR A 44 -4.61 15.57 -6.57
CA THR A 44 -6.07 15.37 -6.64
C THR A 44 -6.53 14.28 -5.68
N VAL A 45 -5.79 13.18 -5.57
CA VAL A 45 -6.10 12.12 -4.61
C VAL A 45 -5.92 12.62 -3.18
N LEU A 46 -4.80 13.28 -2.86
CA LEU A 46 -4.54 13.77 -1.51
C LEU A 46 -5.57 14.82 -1.05
N ASP A 47 -6.02 15.70 -1.96
CA ASP A 47 -6.92 16.81 -1.63
C ASP A 47 -8.41 16.41 -1.63
N ARG A 48 -8.79 15.38 -2.40
CA ARG A 48 -10.21 15.03 -2.63
C ARG A 48 -10.62 13.65 -2.12
N TYR A 49 -9.69 12.86 -1.58
CA TYR A 49 -10.07 11.57 -0.99
C TYR A 49 -10.93 11.78 0.26
N VAL A 50 -11.90 10.88 0.46
CA VAL A 50 -12.90 11.00 1.52
C VAL A 50 -12.29 10.93 2.92
N ASP A 51 -11.23 10.14 3.08
CA ASP A 51 -10.53 9.95 4.34
C ASP A 51 -9.17 10.68 4.33
N PRO A 52 -8.70 11.16 5.49
CA PRO A 52 -7.35 11.71 5.58
C PRO A 52 -6.32 10.63 5.22
N VAL A 53 -5.44 10.97 4.28
CA VAL A 53 -4.36 10.10 3.81
C VAL A 53 -3.00 10.72 4.09
N GLU A 54 -2.08 9.91 4.59
CA GLU A 54 -0.69 10.33 4.83
C GLU A 54 0.05 10.50 3.49
N PRO A 55 0.47 11.73 3.11
CA PRO A 55 1.07 11.99 1.80
C PRO A 55 2.33 11.18 1.54
N SER A 56 3.16 11.03 2.58
CA SER A 56 4.41 10.26 2.54
C SER A 56 4.16 8.79 2.22
N ARG A 57 3.10 8.20 2.78
CA ARG A 57 2.71 6.80 2.55
C ARG A 57 2.21 6.59 1.13
N VAL A 58 1.33 7.47 0.63
CA VAL A 58 0.79 7.37 -0.73
C VAL A 58 1.90 7.52 -1.76
N LEU A 59 2.79 8.48 -1.57
CA LEU A 59 3.96 8.67 -2.44
C LEU A 59 4.87 7.45 -2.42
N ALA A 60 5.23 6.93 -1.24
CA ALA A 60 6.07 5.74 -1.14
C ALA A 60 5.47 4.52 -1.84
N GLU A 61 4.16 4.25 -1.66
CA GLU A 61 3.50 3.13 -2.33
C GLU A 61 3.43 3.30 -3.85
N SER A 62 3.21 4.53 -4.33
CA SER A 62 3.24 4.80 -5.77
C SER A 62 4.63 4.59 -6.38
N LEU A 63 5.70 5.02 -5.69
CA LEU A 63 7.08 4.76 -6.11
C LEU A 63 7.39 3.27 -6.14
N LYS A 64 6.92 2.50 -5.14
CA LYS A 64 7.04 1.05 -5.15
C LYS A 64 6.42 0.43 -6.39
N ARG A 65 5.23 0.87 -6.80
CA ARG A 65 4.57 0.34 -8.00
C ARG A 65 5.27 0.73 -9.29
N ILE A 66 5.72 1.98 -9.41
CA ILE A 66 6.49 2.45 -10.57
C ILE A 66 7.77 1.62 -10.73
N VAL A 67 8.55 1.46 -9.65
CA VAL A 67 9.83 0.74 -9.69
C VAL A 67 9.63 -0.75 -9.92
N SER A 68 8.61 -1.37 -9.30
CA SER A 68 8.31 -2.80 -9.53
C SER A 68 7.83 -3.12 -10.95
N GLY A 69 7.37 -2.11 -11.69
CA GLY A 69 6.97 -2.27 -13.08
C GLY A 69 8.14 -2.27 -14.06
N LEU A 70 9.34 -1.85 -13.64
CA LEU A 70 10.51 -1.77 -14.51
C LEU A 70 11.09 -3.16 -14.81
N ASP A 71 11.29 -3.97 -13.77
CA ASP A 71 11.73 -5.36 -13.88
C ASP A 71 11.42 -6.14 -12.60
N ARG A 72 11.55 -7.48 -12.66
CA ARG A 72 11.26 -8.42 -11.54
C ARG A 72 12.10 -8.17 -10.28
N HIS A 73 13.28 -7.60 -10.41
CA HIS A 73 14.27 -7.43 -9.35
C HIS A 73 14.34 -5.99 -8.82
N SER A 74 13.74 -5.03 -9.53
CA SER A 74 13.68 -3.64 -9.13
C SER A 74 12.60 -3.41 -8.06
N HIS A 75 13.03 -2.91 -6.89
CA HIS A 75 12.15 -2.57 -5.78
C HIS A 75 12.56 -1.24 -5.15
N TYR A 76 11.58 -0.36 -4.91
CA TYR A 76 11.77 0.81 -4.05
C TYR A 76 11.70 0.39 -2.59
N LEU A 77 12.61 0.91 -1.76
CA LEU A 77 12.65 0.65 -0.32
C LEU A 77 12.53 1.97 0.44
N THR A 78 11.63 2.01 1.42
CA THR A 78 11.61 3.10 2.42
C THR A 78 12.87 3.05 3.28
N ALA A 79 13.12 4.11 4.05
CA ALA A 79 14.26 4.16 4.97
C ALA A 79 14.27 2.97 5.95
N ASP A 80 13.10 2.64 6.51
CA ASP A 80 12.92 1.54 7.46
C ASP A 80 13.10 0.17 6.79
N GLU A 81 12.52 -0.03 5.60
CA GLU A 81 12.68 -1.27 4.83
C GLU A 81 14.15 -1.49 4.44
N ARG A 82 14.86 -0.42 4.09
CA ARG A 82 16.30 -0.46 3.81
C ARG A 82 17.11 -0.80 5.05
N ALA A 83 16.75 -0.25 6.21
CA ALA A 83 17.41 -0.57 7.48
C ALA A 83 17.20 -2.05 7.85
N LEU A 84 15.98 -2.55 7.72
CA LEU A 84 15.64 -3.95 7.94
C LEU A 84 16.37 -4.88 6.96
N LEU A 85 16.44 -4.52 5.68
CA LEU A 85 17.18 -5.28 4.68
C LEU A 85 18.67 -5.33 5.02
N LYS A 86 19.28 -4.20 5.41
CA LYS A 86 20.68 -4.16 5.84
C LYS A 86 20.93 -5.03 7.06
N GLN A 87 20.03 -5.06 8.03
CA GLN A 87 20.14 -5.97 9.17
C GLN A 87 20.13 -7.44 8.73
N ARG A 88 19.21 -7.83 7.82
CA ARG A 88 19.18 -9.18 7.26
C ARG A 88 20.46 -9.53 6.47
N SER A 89 20.91 -8.64 5.59
CA SER A 89 22.11 -8.86 4.76
C SER A 89 23.41 -8.95 5.56
N ARG A 90 23.46 -8.34 6.75
CA ARG A 90 24.62 -8.42 7.67
C ARG A 90 24.70 -9.74 8.46
N GLY A 91 23.93 -10.76 8.06
CA GLY A 91 23.87 -12.06 8.75
C GLY A 91 22.80 -12.11 9.84
N GLY A 92 21.80 -11.23 9.78
CA GLY A 92 20.63 -11.32 10.64
C GLY A 92 19.79 -12.54 10.24
N THR A 93 20.10 -13.70 10.82
CA THR A 93 19.20 -14.84 10.89
C THR A 93 17.83 -14.30 11.32
N THR A 94 16.76 -14.59 10.56
CA THR A 94 15.38 -14.48 11.09
C THR A 94 15.43 -15.15 12.44
N GLY A 95 15.39 -14.40 13.54
CA GLY A 95 15.98 -14.84 14.81
C GLY A 95 15.22 -15.97 15.50
N MET A 96 15.12 -17.11 14.84
CA MET A 96 14.45 -18.33 15.22
C MET A 96 15.09 -19.48 14.46
N ILE A 97 15.42 -20.55 15.18
CA ILE A 97 15.89 -21.81 14.62
C ILE A 97 14.70 -22.76 14.62
N VAL A 98 14.37 -23.31 13.46
CA VAL A 98 13.32 -24.33 13.31
C VAL A 98 13.96 -25.69 13.03
N GLU A 99 13.48 -26.70 13.73
CA GLU A 99 13.85 -28.10 13.52
C GLU A 99 12.69 -28.84 12.86
N PHE A 100 13.02 -29.65 11.86
CA PHE A 100 12.02 -30.46 11.16
C PHE A 100 11.99 -31.87 11.75
N GLN A 101 10.93 -32.17 12.50
CA GLN A 101 10.68 -33.52 12.99
C GLN A 101 9.94 -34.33 11.92
N ARG A 102 10.61 -35.36 11.39
CA ARG A 102 9.99 -36.31 10.45
C ARG A 102 9.04 -37.23 11.18
N ALA A 103 7.96 -37.61 10.51
CA ALA A 103 7.11 -38.71 10.95
C ALA A 103 7.95 -40.00 11.00
N GLU A 104 8.07 -40.60 12.18
CA GLU A 104 8.70 -41.91 12.35
C GLU A 104 7.88 -43.00 11.63
N ALA A 105 8.57 -43.95 11.01
CA ALA A 105 7.94 -45.10 10.37
C ALA A 105 7.30 -46.01 11.44
N GLY A 106 5.97 -45.99 11.50
CA GLY A 106 5.16 -46.74 12.49
C GLY A 106 4.50 -45.87 13.56
N SER A 107 4.84 -44.58 13.63
CA SER A 107 4.25 -43.63 14.56
C SER A 107 3.07 -42.89 13.92
N ARG A 108 1.96 -42.71 14.65
CA ARG A 108 0.76 -41.96 14.19
C ARG A 108 0.97 -40.43 14.12
N LYS A 109 2.18 -39.96 14.41
CA LYS A 109 2.50 -38.52 14.49
C LYS A 109 2.88 -38.00 13.09
N PRO A 110 2.22 -36.93 12.60
CA PRO A 110 2.60 -36.29 11.34
C PRO A 110 3.95 -35.59 11.45
N ALA A 111 4.62 -35.35 10.32
CA ALA A 111 5.81 -34.51 10.28
C ALA A 111 5.43 -33.08 10.71
N ARG A 112 6.31 -32.44 11.49
CA ARG A 112 6.04 -31.12 12.08
C ARG A 112 7.30 -30.26 12.11
N LEU A 113 7.11 -28.95 11.97
CA LEU A 113 8.15 -27.97 12.23
C LEU A 113 8.03 -27.51 13.68
N GLU A 114 9.12 -27.63 14.45
CA GLU A 114 9.18 -27.16 15.84
C GLU A 114 10.23 -26.07 15.97
N VAL A 115 9.92 -25.04 16.74
CA VAL A 115 10.85 -23.96 17.07
C VAL A 115 11.84 -24.46 18.12
N SER A 116 13.11 -24.56 17.76
CA SER A 116 14.17 -25.02 18.66
C SER A 116 14.73 -23.89 19.54
N ALA A 117 14.88 -22.68 18.98
CA ALA A 117 15.39 -21.52 19.69
C ALA A 117 14.89 -20.21 19.07
N VAL A 118 14.77 -19.16 19.88
CA VAL A 118 14.44 -17.79 19.46
C VAL A 118 15.55 -16.85 19.92
N LEU A 119 16.03 -15.98 19.02
CA LEU A 119 17.10 -15.04 19.28
C LEU A 119 16.54 -13.78 19.98
N PRO A 120 17.20 -13.27 21.05
CA PRO A 120 16.79 -12.05 21.72
C PRO A 120 16.79 -10.83 20.80
N GLY A 121 15.77 -9.97 20.91
CA GLY A 121 15.55 -8.80 20.09
C GLY A 121 15.05 -9.08 18.66
N SER A 122 14.83 -10.36 18.31
CA SER A 122 14.38 -10.76 16.99
C SER A 122 12.91 -10.45 16.74
N PRO A 123 12.47 -10.40 15.46
CA PRO A 123 11.05 -10.32 15.14
C PRO A 123 10.23 -11.47 15.74
N ALA A 124 10.82 -12.66 15.88
CA ALA A 124 10.16 -13.84 16.45
C ALA A 124 9.85 -13.65 17.95
N GLU A 125 10.79 -13.08 18.72
CA GLU A 125 10.55 -12.73 20.13
C GLU A 125 9.46 -11.67 20.28
N LYS A 126 9.44 -10.66 19.39
CA LYS A 126 8.43 -9.58 19.43
C LYS A 126 7.01 -10.07 19.19
N VAL A 127 6.82 -11.14 18.42
CA VAL A 127 5.50 -11.76 18.20
C VAL A 127 5.20 -12.85 19.25
N GLY A 128 6.09 -13.08 20.20
CA GLY A 128 5.90 -13.98 21.33
C GLY A 128 6.15 -15.45 21.02
N LEU A 129 6.87 -15.77 19.94
CA LEU A 129 7.25 -17.16 19.64
C LEU A 129 8.19 -17.70 20.71
N GLN A 130 8.00 -18.96 21.08
CA GLN A 130 8.79 -19.64 22.09
C GLN A 130 9.38 -20.96 21.56
N PRO A 131 10.51 -21.42 22.11
CA PRO A 131 10.97 -22.78 21.90
C PRO A 131 9.87 -23.79 22.27
N GLY A 132 9.62 -24.77 21.39
CA GLY A 132 8.53 -25.73 21.51
C GLY A 132 7.26 -25.37 20.74
N ASP A 133 7.16 -24.14 20.22
CA ASP A 133 6.07 -23.79 19.30
C ASP A 133 6.17 -24.62 18.02
N SER A 134 5.02 -25.04 17.53
CA SER A 134 4.96 -26.02 16.44
C SER A 134 4.00 -25.56 15.34
N ILE A 135 4.47 -25.58 14.10
CA ILE A 135 3.76 -25.09 12.90
C ILE A 135 3.19 -26.27 12.12
#